data_AF-A0A816YL91-F1
#
_entry.id   AF-A0A816YL91-F1
#
_cell.length_a   1.000
_cell.length_b   1.000
_cell.length_c   1.000
_cell.angle_alpha   90.00
_cell.angle_beta   90.00
_cell.angle_gamma   90.00
#
_symmetry.space_group_name_H-M   'P 1'
#
loop_
_entity.id
_entity.type
_entity.pdbx_description
1 polymer ?
#
loop_
_entity_poly.entity_id
_entity_poly.type
_entity_poly.pdbx_seq_one_letter_code
_entity_poly.pdbx_strand_id
1 'polypeptide(L)'
;MMNGYYNPIDNGLNEARRIVSQMGAEDLKRLMNNEDEVTKLVRNLPEIQQMETIKESLKERIKLLAMRNLEQEPILIHEKQKLAQLHDELRQAKEKHDSIRGEYDNQTGDTSPEMIYALLKTAASDLDQSTEETAEYFFNVKRTEDEVTEFERRFNEDRKRAHELKIKADKFNELIQMSQATSYLNSNQHMRTGGYQ
;
A
#
# COMPACT_ATOMS: atom_id res chain seq x y z
N MET A 1 -19.44 21.32 -40.58
CA MET A 1 -19.25 22.12 -41.81
C MET A 1 -18.63 23.45 -41.43
N MET A 2 -17.32 23.63 -41.64
CA MET A 2 -16.65 24.94 -41.74
C MET A 2 -15.23 24.69 -42.25
N ASN A 3 -15.14 24.30 -43.53
CA ASN A 3 -13.88 24.30 -44.28
C ASN A 3 -13.94 25.46 -45.26
N GLY A 4 -13.67 26.66 -44.73
CA GLY A 4 -13.11 27.75 -45.50
C GLY A 4 -11.84 28.11 -44.75
N TYR A 5 -10.67 27.75 -45.28
CA TYR A 5 -9.40 28.07 -44.65
C TYR A 5 -9.32 29.59 -44.54
N TYR A 6 -9.49 30.11 -43.32
CA TYR A 6 -9.21 31.50 -43.01
C TYR A 6 -7.71 31.68 -43.23
N ASN A 7 -7.33 32.28 -44.36
CA ASN A 7 -5.95 32.64 -44.65
C ASN A 7 -5.80 34.14 -44.34
N PRO A 8 -5.23 34.51 -43.17
CA PRO A 8 -5.08 35.90 -42.76
C PRO A 8 -4.22 36.71 -43.74
N ILE A 9 -3.32 36.03 -44.46
CA ILE A 9 -2.42 36.63 -45.45
C ILE A 9 -3.22 37.03 -46.69
N ASP A 10 -4.09 36.14 -47.19
CA ASP A 10 -4.90 36.44 -48.39
C ASP A 10 -5.93 37.54 -48.10
N ASN A 11 -6.52 37.56 -46.90
CA ASN A 11 -7.45 38.61 -46.50
C ASN A 11 -6.74 39.96 -46.31
N GLY A 12 -5.60 39.99 -45.61
CA GLY A 12 -4.80 41.21 -45.46
C GLY A 12 -4.29 41.76 -46.79
N LEU A 13 -3.91 40.89 -47.74
CA LEU A 13 -3.49 41.28 -49.08
C LEU A 13 -4.66 41.85 -49.90
N ASN A 14 -5.85 41.25 -49.81
CA ASN A 14 -7.05 41.75 -50.48
C ASN A 14 -7.48 43.12 -49.92
N GLU A 15 -7.38 43.31 -48.61
CA GLU A 15 -7.69 44.57 -47.96
C GLU A 15 -6.67 45.65 -48.31
N ALA A 16 -5.38 45.33 -48.30
CA ALA A 16 -4.32 46.23 -48.77
C ALA A 16 -4.54 46.64 -50.23
N ARG A 17 -4.90 45.69 -51.10
CA ARG A 17 -5.21 45.96 -52.51
C ARG A 17 -6.42 46.89 -52.65
N ARG A 18 -7.44 46.72 -51.82
CA ARG A 18 -8.63 47.59 -51.78
C ARG A 18 -8.26 49.01 -51.37
N ILE A 19 -7.48 49.17 -50.29
CA ILE A 19 -7.03 50.48 -49.79
C ILE A 19 -6.20 51.20 -50.85
N VAL A 20 -5.19 50.54 -51.42
CA VAL A 20 -4.31 51.12 -52.44
C VAL A 20 -5.08 51.53 -53.70
N SER A 21 -6.10 50.77 -54.10
CA SER A 21 -6.94 51.09 -55.27
C SER A 21 -7.83 52.32 -55.08
N GLN A 22 -8.04 52.78 -53.84
CA GLN A 22 -8.86 53.94 -53.49
C GLN A 22 -8.03 55.20 -53.22
N MET A 23 -6.69 55.12 -53.25
CA MET A 23 -5.78 56.25 -52.96
C MET A 23 -5.61 57.19 -54.17
N GLY A 24 -5.40 58.47 -53.90
CA GLY A 24 -5.11 59.48 -54.93
C GLY A 24 -3.69 59.38 -55.50
N ALA A 25 -3.45 59.99 -56.66
CA ALA A 25 -2.16 59.92 -57.36
C ALA A 25 -0.96 60.46 -56.54
N GLU A 26 -1.17 61.50 -55.73
CA GLU A 26 -0.12 62.04 -54.85
C GLU A 26 0.21 61.10 -53.68
N ASP A 27 -0.80 60.43 -53.11
CA ASP A 27 -0.61 59.47 -52.02
C ASP A 27 0.06 58.18 -52.52
N LEU A 28 -0.32 57.71 -53.72
CA LEU A 28 0.36 56.60 -54.38
C LEU A 28 1.82 56.94 -54.70
N LYS A 29 2.10 58.16 -55.16
CA LYS A 29 3.46 58.63 -55.41
C LYS A 29 4.27 58.72 -54.12
N ARG A 30 3.65 59.09 -52.99
CA ARG A 30 4.30 59.05 -51.67
C ARG A 30 4.58 57.62 -51.23
N LEU A 31 3.62 56.71 -51.40
CA LEU A 31 3.75 55.30 -51.06
C LEU A 31 4.84 54.59 -51.89
N MET A 32 4.93 54.89 -53.19
CA MET A 32 5.97 54.35 -54.08
C MET A 32 7.38 54.84 -53.75
N ASN A 33 7.50 56.06 -53.23
CA ASN A 33 8.79 56.69 -52.96
C ASN A 33 9.25 56.54 -51.50
N ASN A 34 8.44 55.94 -50.61
CA ASN A 34 8.78 55.76 -49.20
C ASN A 34 8.34 54.39 -48.65
N GLU A 35 9.32 53.51 -48.43
CA GLU A 35 9.12 52.17 -47.88
C GLU A 35 8.56 52.17 -46.44
N ASP A 36 8.84 53.22 -45.65
CA ASP A 36 8.27 53.36 -44.31
C ASP A 36 6.76 53.57 -44.37
N GLU A 37 6.25 54.25 -45.40
CA GLU A 37 4.81 54.45 -45.58
C GLU A 37 4.12 53.14 -45.99
N VAL A 38 4.78 52.31 -46.81
CA VAL A 38 4.31 50.95 -47.12
C VAL A 38 4.27 50.09 -45.85
N THR A 39 5.31 50.15 -45.04
CA THR A 39 5.39 49.41 -43.77
C THR A 39 4.32 49.86 -42.78
N LYS A 40 4.06 51.17 -42.68
CA LYS A 40 2.97 51.72 -41.85
C LYS A 40 1.61 51.25 -42.34
N LEU A 41 1.37 51.27 -43.65
CA LEU A 41 0.12 50.77 -44.24
C LEU A 41 -0.10 49.29 -43.87
N VAL A 42 0.91 48.45 -44.05
CA VAL A 42 0.83 47.01 -43.72
C VAL A 42 0.62 46.77 -42.23
N ARG A 43 1.32 47.51 -41.35
CA ARG A 43 1.12 47.41 -39.90
C ARG A 43 -0.25 47.89 -39.42
N ASN A 44 -0.91 48.75 -40.19
CA ASN A 44 -2.24 49.25 -39.89
C ASN A 44 -3.36 48.34 -40.43
N LEU A 45 -3.03 47.26 -41.15
CA LEU A 45 -4.03 46.30 -41.58
C LEU A 45 -4.64 45.58 -40.37
N PRO A 46 -5.98 45.42 -40.32
CA PRO A 46 -6.67 44.78 -39.20
C PRO A 46 -6.13 43.38 -38.87
N GLU A 47 -5.79 42.60 -39.89
CA GLU A 47 -5.25 41.24 -39.75
C GLU A 47 -3.88 41.23 -39.05
N ILE A 48 -3.01 42.19 -39.39
CA ILE A 48 -1.68 42.32 -38.78
C ILE A 48 -1.78 42.81 -37.33
N GLN A 49 -2.67 43.76 -37.06
CA GLN A 49 -2.92 44.23 -35.69
C GLN A 49 -3.52 43.12 -34.81
N GLN A 50 -4.45 42.33 -35.34
CA GLN A 50 -5.01 41.17 -34.65
C GLN A 50 -3.93 40.13 -34.37
N MET A 51 -3.05 39.85 -35.33
CA MET A 51 -1.97 38.89 -35.15
C MET A 51 -0.95 39.35 -34.11
N GLU A 52 -0.59 40.63 -34.09
CA GLU A 52 0.27 41.20 -33.04
C GLU A 52 -0.39 41.17 -31.66
N THR A 53 -1.70 41.45 -31.58
CA THR A 53 -2.45 41.34 -30.32
C THR A 53 -2.47 39.91 -29.80
N ILE A 54 -2.74 38.93 -30.67
CA ILE A 54 -2.70 37.50 -30.31
C ILE A 54 -1.30 37.11 -29.85
N LYS A 55 -0.26 37.53 -30.58
CA LYS A 55 1.14 37.26 -30.23
C LYS A 55 1.51 37.79 -28.85
N GLU A 56 1.13 39.03 -28.53
CA GLU A 56 1.41 39.57 -27.19
C GLU A 56 0.58 38.90 -26.10
N SER A 57 -0.68 38.53 -26.36
CA SER A 57 -1.47 37.73 -25.42
C SER A 57 -0.84 36.36 -25.14
N LEU A 58 -0.26 35.72 -26.17
CA LEU A 58 0.41 34.43 -26.04
C LEU A 58 1.72 34.56 -25.28
N LYS A 59 2.50 35.61 -25.53
CA LYS A 59 3.72 35.89 -24.77
C LYS A 59 3.42 36.09 -23.29
N GLU A 60 2.39 36.87 -22.96
CA GLU A 60 1.99 37.05 -21.56
C GLU A 60 1.54 35.72 -20.95
N ARG A 61 0.78 34.91 -21.69
CA ARG A 61 0.36 33.58 -21.22
C ARG A 61 1.54 32.65 -20.99
N ILE A 62 2.51 32.60 -21.90
CA ILE A 62 3.74 31.81 -21.75
C ILE A 62 4.52 32.28 -20.53
N LYS A 63 4.67 33.58 -20.33
CA LYS A 63 5.36 34.16 -19.19
C LYS A 63 4.69 33.75 -17.87
N LEU A 64 3.38 33.88 -17.77
CA LEU A 64 2.63 33.48 -16.58
C LEU A 64 2.76 31.98 -16.28
N LEU A 65 2.70 31.14 -17.31
CA LEU A 65 2.90 29.70 -17.16
C LEU A 65 4.33 29.36 -16.71
N ALA A 66 5.34 29.99 -17.31
CA ALA A 66 6.73 29.81 -16.91
C ALA A 66 6.96 30.24 -15.46
N MET A 67 6.40 31.37 -15.04
CA MET A 67 6.47 31.85 -13.65
C MET A 67 5.84 30.84 -12.69
N ARG A 68 4.62 30.35 -12.99
CA ARG A 68 3.96 29.32 -12.18
C ARG A 68 4.76 28.03 -12.11
N ASN A 69 5.34 27.59 -13.23
CA ASN A 69 6.15 26.39 -13.25
C ASN A 69 7.40 26.55 -12.36
N LEU A 70 8.08 27.70 -12.43
CA LEU A 70 9.24 28.01 -11.59
C LEU A 70 8.87 28.08 -10.09
N GLU A 71 7.68 28.58 -9.75
CA GLU A 71 7.19 28.61 -8.37
C GLU A 71 6.82 27.21 -7.85
N GLN A 72 6.26 26.35 -8.70
CA GLN A 72 5.78 25.03 -8.31
C GLN A 72 6.89 23.97 -8.25
N GLU A 73 7.91 24.07 -9.10
CA GLU A 73 9.04 23.15 -9.14
C GLU A 73 9.67 22.87 -7.75
N PRO A 74 10.05 23.88 -6.94
CA PRO A 74 10.65 23.61 -5.63
C PRO A 74 9.70 22.90 -4.66
N ILE A 75 8.39 23.21 -4.72
CA ILE A 75 7.38 22.57 -3.87
C ILE A 75 7.24 21.10 -4.25
N LEU A 76 7.17 20.80 -5.54
CA LEU A 76 7.06 19.43 -6.05
C LEU A 76 8.31 18.61 -5.71
N ILE A 77 9.50 19.19 -5.84
CA ILE A 77 10.76 18.54 -5.44
C ILE A 77 10.76 18.23 -3.95
N HIS A 78 10.37 19.20 -3.11
CA HIS A 78 10.31 19.01 -1.66
C HIS A 78 9.33 17.91 -1.24
N GLU A 79 8.10 17.95 -1.75
CA GLU A 79 7.09 16.93 -1.43
C GLU A 79 7.49 15.55 -1.94
N LYS A 80 8.13 15.46 -3.12
CA LYS A 80 8.66 14.20 -3.64
C LYS A 80 9.76 13.63 -2.75
N GLN A 81 10.67 14.47 -2.25
CA GLN A 81 11.72 14.04 -1.32
C GLN A 81 11.13 13.57 0.01
N LYS A 82 10.18 14.33 0.56
CA LYS A 82 9.46 13.97 1.79
C LYS A 82 8.71 12.64 1.65
N LEU A 83 8.04 12.44 0.52
CA LEU A 83 7.35 11.18 0.23
C LEU A 83 8.33 10.01 0.14
N ALA A 84 9.47 10.19 -0.54
CA ALA A 84 10.50 9.16 -0.62
C ALA A 84 11.05 8.79 0.77
N GLN A 85 11.32 9.79 1.61
CA GLN A 85 11.77 9.56 2.98
C GLN A 85 10.72 8.79 3.79
N LEU A 86 9.46 9.22 3.77
CA LEU A 86 8.38 8.56 4.52
C LEU A 86 8.18 7.12 4.04
N HIS A 87 8.29 6.88 2.73
CA HIS A 87 8.23 5.54 2.16
C HIS A 87 9.38 4.65 2.67
N ASP A 88 10.60 5.17 2.73
CA ASP A 88 11.74 4.43 3.24
C ASP A 88 11.63 4.15 4.75
N GLU A 89 11.13 5.10 5.53
CA GLU A 89 10.81 4.91 6.95
C GLU A 89 9.75 3.82 7.16
N LEU A 90 8.68 3.85 6.36
CA LEU A 90 7.64 2.83 6.38
C LEU A 90 8.18 1.45 6.00
N ARG A 91 9.04 1.37 4.98
CA ARG A 91 9.66 0.11 4.56
C ARG A 91 10.50 -0.48 5.69
N GLN A 92 11.34 0.33 6.33
CA GLN A 92 12.16 -0.11 7.47
C GLN A 92 11.30 -0.55 8.67
N ALA A 93 10.24 0.20 8.98
CA ALA A 93 9.31 -0.17 10.05
C ALA A 93 8.61 -1.50 9.76
N LYS A 94 8.21 -1.73 8.50
CA LYS A 94 7.61 -2.99 8.07
C LYS A 94 8.59 -4.16 8.14
N GLU A 95 9.81 -4.00 7.65
CA GLU A 95 10.86 -5.02 7.74
C GLU A 95 11.14 -5.39 9.20
N LYS A 96 11.22 -4.40 10.10
CA LYS A 96 11.38 -4.62 11.53
C LYS A 96 10.19 -5.37 12.13
N HIS A 97 8.97 -4.96 11.80
CA HIS A 97 7.75 -5.63 12.24
C HIS A 97 7.73 -7.10 11.78
N ASP A 98 8.01 -7.35 10.51
CA ASP A 98 7.97 -8.69 9.93
C ASP A 98 9.08 -9.59 10.52
N SER A 99 10.25 -9.03 10.84
CA SER A 99 11.30 -9.74 11.58
C SER A 99 10.86 -10.13 12.99
N ILE A 100 10.33 -9.17 13.76
CA ILE A 100 9.84 -9.42 15.14
C ILE A 100 8.71 -10.45 15.11
N ARG A 101 7.79 -10.32 14.15
CA ARG A 101 6.71 -11.28 13.96
C ARG A 101 7.23 -12.67 13.62
N GLY A 102 8.23 -12.79 12.74
CA GLY A 102 8.87 -14.07 12.44
C GLY A 102 9.50 -14.71 13.67
N GLU A 103 10.20 -13.94 14.50
CA GLU A 103 10.74 -14.42 15.78
C GLU A 103 9.64 -14.89 16.73
N TYR A 104 8.55 -14.11 16.83
CA TYR A 104 7.40 -14.45 17.67
C TYR A 104 6.68 -15.71 17.17
N ASP A 105 6.45 -15.83 15.86
CA ASP A 105 5.78 -16.97 15.25
C ASP A 105 6.64 -18.24 15.39
N ASN A 106 7.98 -18.14 15.31
CA ASN A 106 8.87 -19.27 15.59
C ASN A 106 8.79 -19.71 17.06
N GLN A 107 8.86 -18.76 18.00
CA GLN A 107 8.74 -19.08 19.44
C GLN A 107 7.37 -19.67 19.77
N THR A 108 6.30 -19.12 19.19
CA THR A 108 4.93 -19.56 19.43
C THR A 108 4.62 -20.87 18.71
N GLY A 109 5.24 -21.13 17.55
CA GLY A 109 5.11 -22.37 16.80
C GLY A 109 5.60 -23.59 17.58
N ASP A 110 6.73 -23.46 18.28
CA ASP A 110 7.29 -24.51 19.13
C ASP A 110 6.48 -24.74 20.42
N THR A 111 5.67 -23.76 20.83
CA THR A 111 4.85 -23.82 22.05
C THR A 111 3.38 -23.55 21.80
N SER A 112 2.84 -23.95 20.64
CA SER A 112 1.42 -23.76 20.39
C SER A 112 0.60 -24.56 21.41
N PRO A 113 -0.54 -24.02 21.91
CA PRO A 113 -1.39 -24.75 22.84
C PRO A 113 -1.79 -26.13 22.31
N GLU A 114 -2.02 -26.25 21.00
CA GLU A 114 -2.32 -27.52 20.35
C GLU A 114 -1.15 -28.51 20.42
N MET A 115 0.09 -28.04 20.23
CA MET A 115 1.30 -28.87 20.35
C MET A 115 1.53 -29.31 21.80
N ILE A 116 1.38 -28.40 22.77
CA ILE A 116 1.50 -28.73 24.20
C ILE A 116 0.44 -29.77 24.61
N TYR A 117 -0.80 -29.62 24.11
CA TYR A 117 -1.86 -30.61 24.34
C TYR A 117 -1.50 -31.98 23.76
N ALA A 118 -1.00 -32.03 22.52
CA ALA A 118 -0.58 -33.27 21.87
C ALA A 118 0.57 -33.95 22.62
N LEU A 119 1.56 -33.19 23.09
CA LEU A 119 2.66 -33.69 23.91
C LEU A 119 2.16 -34.28 25.23
N LEU A 120 1.27 -33.57 25.93
CA LEU A 120 0.73 -34.03 27.20
C LEU A 120 -0.10 -35.31 27.05
N LYS A 121 -0.89 -35.40 25.98
CA LYS A 121 -1.69 -36.57 25.64
C LYS A 121 -0.81 -37.78 25.30
N THR A 122 0.27 -37.56 24.54
CA THR A 122 1.24 -38.60 24.19
C THR A 122 1.93 -39.12 25.45
N ALA A 123 2.45 -38.22 26.30
CA ALA A 123 3.08 -38.61 27.57
C ALA A 123 2.14 -39.38 28.51
N ALA A 124 0.85 -39.00 28.57
CA ALA A 124 -0.15 -39.75 29.32
C ALA A 124 -0.37 -41.17 28.76
N SER A 125 -0.46 -41.30 27.43
CA SER A 125 -0.62 -42.58 26.74
C SER A 125 0.60 -43.49 26.91
N ASP A 126 1.81 -42.94 26.79
CA ASP A 126 3.06 -43.69 26.95
C ASP A 126 3.19 -44.23 28.37
N LEU A 127 2.82 -43.42 29.38
CA LEU A 127 2.87 -43.84 30.76
C LEU A 127 1.78 -44.87 31.09
N ASP A 128 0.56 -44.70 30.56
CA ASP A 128 -0.51 -45.71 30.66
C ASP A 128 -0.04 -47.05 30.06
N GLN A 129 0.55 -47.03 28.86
CA GLN A 129 1.10 -48.23 28.22
C GLN A 129 2.24 -48.85 29.05
N SER A 130 3.19 -48.04 29.53
CA SER A 130 4.28 -48.53 30.37
C SER A 130 3.78 -49.17 31.67
N THR A 131 2.70 -48.65 32.26
CA THR A 131 2.08 -49.27 33.44
C THR A 131 1.43 -50.61 33.11
N GLU A 132 0.80 -50.75 31.93
CA GLU A 132 0.23 -52.02 31.48
C GLU A 132 1.34 -53.07 31.25
N GLU A 133 2.42 -52.69 30.55
CA GLU A 133 3.58 -53.56 30.34
C GLU A 133 4.21 -54.01 31.67
N THR A 134 4.28 -53.10 32.65
CA THR A 134 4.80 -53.40 34.00
C THR A 134 3.88 -54.38 34.74
N ALA A 135 2.55 -54.23 34.59
CA ALA A 135 1.58 -55.15 35.18
C ALA A 135 1.65 -56.54 34.52
N GLU A 136 1.69 -56.61 33.19
CA GLU A 136 1.86 -57.88 32.47
C GLU A 136 3.16 -58.59 32.87
N TYR A 137 4.27 -57.86 32.94
CA TYR A 137 5.56 -58.40 33.37
C TYR A 137 5.54 -58.90 34.83
N PHE A 138 4.77 -58.25 35.70
CA PHE A 138 4.58 -58.69 37.07
C PHE A 138 3.86 -60.04 37.13
N PHE A 139 2.78 -60.24 36.36
CA PHE A 139 1.99 -61.48 36.38
C PHE A 139 2.71 -62.70 35.75
N ASN A 140 3.67 -62.47 34.86
CA ASN A 140 4.33 -63.54 34.09
C ASN A 140 5.56 -64.17 34.79
N VAL A 141 5.95 -63.68 35.97
CA VAL A 141 7.19 -64.11 36.67
C VAL A 141 6.90 -64.43 38.14
N LYS A 142 7.50 -65.50 38.69
CA LYS A 142 7.43 -65.77 40.14
C LYS A 142 8.22 -64.68 40.90
N ARG A 143 7.59 -64.07 41.91
CA ARG A 143 8.16 -62.95 42.68
C ARG A 143 8.38 -63.27 44.15
N THR A 144 9.36 -62.60 44.73
CA THR A 144 9.59 -62.50 46.17
C THR A 144 8.70 -61.42 46.79
N GLU A 145 8.50 -61.46 48.11
CA GLU A 145 7.65 -60.50 48.83
C GLU A 145 8.17 -59.05 48.69
N ASP A 146 9.50 -58.86 48.73
CA ASP A 146 10.14 -57.56 48.52
C ASP A 146 9.90 -56.98 47.11
N GLU A 147 9.88 -57.82 46.08
CA GLU A 147 9.58 -57.40 44.70
C GLU A 147 8.11 -57.01 44.53
N VAL A 148 7.19 -57.61 45.31
CA VAL A 148 5.77 -57.25 45.30
C VAL A 148 5.57 -55.85 45.88
N THR A 149 6.22 -55.54 47.01
CA THR A 149 6.12 -54.21 47.63
C THR A 149 6.70 -53.11 46.74
N GLU A 150 7.84 -53.36 46.07
CA GLU A 150 8.44 -52.38 45.16
C GLU A 150 7.60 -52.20 43.88
N PHE A 151 6.99 -53.28 43.35
CA PHE A 151 6.02 -53.17 42.26
C PHE A 151 4.82 -52.32 42.67
N GLU A 152 4.21 -52.61 43.83
CA GLU A 152 3.04 -51.88 44.32
C GLU A 152 3.33 -50.38 44.43
N ARG A 153 4.49 -50.01 44.98
CA ARG A 153 4.91 -48.61 45.09
C ARG A 153 5.05 -47.95 43.72
N ARG A 154 5.83 -48.53 42.80
CA ARG A 154 6.08 -47.95 41.48
C ARG A 154 4.83 -47.89 40.61
N PHE A 155 4.07 -48.97 40.58
CA PHE A 155 2.85 -49.06 39.78
C PHE A 155 1.83 -48.01 40.22
N ASN A 156 1.62 -47.83 41.54
CA ASN A 156 0.73 -46.80 42.05
C ASN A 156 1.25 -45.38 41.76
N GLU A 157 2.55 -45.14 41.88
CA GLU A 157 3.17 -43.84 41.53
C GLU A 157 2.99 -43.50 40.04
N ASP A 158 3.23 -44.45 39.15
CA ASP A 158 3.16 -44.23 37.70
C ASP A 158 1.71 -44.15 37.20
N ARG A 159 0.79 -44.98 37.73
CA ARG A 159 -0.65 -44.87 37.45
C ARG A 159 -1.22 -43.54 37.93
N LYS A 160 -0.80 -43.07 39.11
CA LYS A 160 -1.20 -41.74 39.60
C LYS A 160 -0.72 -40.64 38.65
N ARG A 161 0.55 -40.69 38.22
CA ARG A 161 1.08 -39.73 37.23
C ARG A 161 0.33 -39.78 35.89
N ALA A 162 0.00 -40.96 35.39
CA ALA A 162 -0.72 -41.11 34.12
C ALA A 162 -2.10 -40.46 34.20
N HIS A 163 -2.84 -40.72 35.28
CA HIS A 163 -4.13 -40.07 35.54
C HIS A 163 -4.00 -38.56 35.72
N GLU A 164 -2.98 -38.07 36.44
CA GLU A 164 -2.74 -36.63 36.57
C GLU A 164 -2.47 -35.95 35.22
N LEU A 165 -1.65 -36.57 34.36
CA LEU A 165 -1.36 -36.05 33.02
C LEU A 165 -2.60 -36.04 32.13
N LYS A 166 -3.42 -37.09 32.19
CA LYS A 166 -4.69 -37.17 31.46
C LYS A 166 -5.67 -36.07 31.88
N ILE A 167 -5.85 -35.87 33.19
CA ILE A 167 -6.72 -34.80 33.73
C ILE A 167 -6.20 -33.43 33.29
N LYS A 168 -4.88 -33.22 33.36
CA LYS A 168 -4.27 -31.97 32.90
C LYS A 168 -4.49 -31.77 31.40
N ALA A 169 -4.44 -32.82 30.58
CA ALA A 169 -4.68 -32.73 29.14
C ALA A 169 -6.12 -32.34 28.84
N ASP A 170 -7.07 -32.99 29.50
CA ASP A 170 -8.50 -32.71 29.33
C ASP A 170 -8.84 -31.28 29.75
N LYS A 171 -8.32 -30.83 30.90
CA LYS A 171 -8.51 -29.45 31.38
C LYS A 171 -7.85 -28.42 30.48
N PHE A 172 -6.67 -28.73 29.95
CA PHE A 172 -6.00 -27.84 29.02
C PHE A 172 -6.76 -27.72 27.69
N ASN A 173 -7.33 -28.81 27.18
CA ASN A 173 -8.19 -28.80 26.00
C ASN A 173 -9.48 -27.98 26.22
N GLU A 174 -10.12 -28.09 27.40
CA GLU A 174 -11.25 -27.22 27.78
C GLU A 174 -10.86 -25.73 27.70
N LEU A 175 -9.70 -25.35 28.23
CA LEU A 175 -9.19 -23.96 28.18
C LEU A 175 -8.96 -23.48 26.75
N ILE A 176 -8.36 -24.32 25.90
CA ILE A 176 -8.16 -24.01 24.47
C ILE A 176 -9.51 -23.71 23.81
N GLN A 177 -10.51 -24.59 23.99
CA GLN A 177 -11.84 -24.43 23.41
C GLN A 177 -12.56 -23.16 23.91
N MET A 178 -12.47 -22.85 25.21
CA MET A 178 -13.04 -21.62 25.77
C MET A 178 -12.38 -20.36 25.20
N SER A 179 -11.06 -20.38 25.02
CA SER A 179 -10.32 -19.22 24.45
C SER A 179 -10.70 -18.96 22.99
N GLN A 180 -10.87 -20.02 22.20
CA GLN A 180 -11.31 -19.94 20.82
C GLN A 180 -12.74 -19.40 20.73
N ALA A 181 -13.68 -19.94 21.52
CA ALA A 181 -15.06 -19.46 21.60
C ALA A 181 -15.15 -17.96 21.97
N THR A 182 -14.31 -17.50 22.91
CA THR A 182 -14.24 -16.08 23.30
C THR A 182 -13.71 -15.19 22.18
N SER A 183 -12.71 -15.68 21.43
CA SER A 183 -12.13 -14.95 20.30
C SER A 183 -13.14 -14.73 19.16
N TYR A 184 -13.94 -15.75 18.82
CA TYR A 184 -15.00 -15.65 17.82
C TYR A 184 -16.08 -14.60 18.18
N LEU A 185 -16.39 -14.45 19.46
CA LEU A 185 -17.35 -13.45 19.94
C LEU A 185 -16.81 -12.01 19.80
N ASN A 186 -15.51 -11.80 20.06
CA ASN A 186 -14.88 -10.48 19.96
C ASN A 186 -14.68 -10.01 18.51
N SER A 187 -14.32 -10.92 17.59
CA SER A 187 -14.21 -10.59 16.15
C SER A 187 -15.54 -10.15 15.53
N ASN A 188 -16.66 -10.68 16.01
CA ASN A 188 -18.00 -10.28 15.56
C ASN A 188 -18.43 -8.89 16.06
N GLN A 189 -17.81 -8.36 17.12
CA GLN A 189 -18.10 -7.00 17.59
C GLN A 189 -17.37 -5.93 16.77
N HIS A 190 -16.14 -6.19 16.30
CA HIS A 190 -15.40 -5.24 15.46
C HIS A 190 -16.02 -5.06 14.05
N MET A 191 -16.62 -6.11 13.49
CA MET A 191 -17.35 -6.01 12.21
C MET A 191 -18.63 -5.16 12.30
N ARG A 192 -19.14 -4.89 13.51
CA ARG A 192 -20.31 -4.02 13.73
C ARG A 192 -19.95 -2.55 13.92
N THR A 193 -18.70 -2.23 14.25
CA THR A 193 -18.28 -0.85 14.57
C THR A 193 -17.47 -0.18 13.44
N GLY A 194 -16.99 -0.92 12.45
CA GLY A 194 -16.21 -0.38 11.32
C GLY A 194 -17.01 0.33 10.20
N GLY A 195 -18.29 0.62 10.41
CA GLY A 195 -19.19 1.20 9.39
C GLY A 195 -19.31 2.73 9.38
N TYR A 196 -18.59 3.44 10.23
CA TYR A 196 -18.63 4.90 10.28
C TYR A 196 -17.23 5.47 10.47
N GLN A 197 -16.58 5.80 9.37
CA GLN A 197 -15.66 6.94 9.22
C GLN A 197 -15.43 7.21 7.74
#